data_AF-W1WYD9-F1
#
_entry.id   AF-W1WYD9-F1
#
_cell.length_a   1.000
_cell.length_b   1.000
_cell.length_c   1.000
_cell.angle_alpha   90.00
_cell.angle_beta   90.00
_cell.angle_gamma   90.00
#
_symmetry.space_group_name_H-M   'P 1'
#
loop_
_entity.id
_entity.type
_entity.pdbx_description
1 polymer ?
#
loop_
_entity_poly.entity_id
_entity_poly.type
_entity_poly.pdbx_seq_one_letter_code
_entity_poly.pdbx_strand_id
1 'polypeptide(L)' 'RTDENGEFVMDVDKKYPTIDFRYSGNKTCEVALELNQARGAVWVGDVVCSGLSSWAAVTQTGEENES' A
#
# COMPACT_ATOMS: atom_id res chain seq x y z
N ARG A 1 8.99 -2.00 -10.04
CA ARG A 1 9.07 -3.39 -10.57
C ARG A 1 9.09 -4.27 -9.34
N THR A 2 8.05 -5.06 -9.14
CA THR A 2 7.98 -6.05 -8.06
C THR A 2 8.81 -7.28 -8.44
N ASP A 3 9.18 -8.09 -7.45
CA ASP A 3 9.75 -9.41 -7.69
C ASP A 3 8.68 -10.43 -8.11
N GLU A 4 9.06 -11.69 -8.18
CA GLU A 4 8.19 -12.81 -8.56
C GLU A 4 7.06 -13.09 -7.55
N ASN A 5 7.19 -12.61 -6.32
CA ASN A 5 6.18 -12.72 -5.26
C ASN A 5 5.31 -11.46 -5.16
N GLY A 6 5.58 -10.44 -5.97
CA GLY A 6 4.88 -9.15 -5.89
C GLY A 6 5.46 -8.21 -4.83
N GLU A 7 6.60 -8.56 -4.20
CA GLU A 7 7.26 -7.73 -3.20
C GLU A 7 8.07 -6.61 -3.89
N PHE A 8 8.26 -5.49 -3.18
CA PHE A 8 9.10 -4.41 -3.66
C PHE A 8 9.81 -3.72 -2.51
N VAL A 9 10.97 -3.15 -2.81
CA VAL A 9 11.75 -2.32 -1.90
C VAL A 9 11.79 -0.90 -2.45
N MET A 10 11.57 0.09 -1.60
CA MET A 10 11.65 1.50 -1.94
C MET A 10 12.49 2.27 -0.92
N ASP A 11 13.34 3.17 -1.40
CA ASP A 11 14.00 4.15 -0.56
C ASP A 11 13.00 5.25 -0.18
N VAL A 12 12.97 5.64 1.10
CA VAL A 12 12.01 6.61 1.64
C VAL A 12 12.73 7.72 2.41
N ASP A 13 12.37 8.97 2.15
CA ASP A 13 12.76 10.09 3.00
C ASP A 13 11.99 10.02 4.32
N LYS A 14 12.69 9.80 5.42
CA LYS A 14 12.11 9.77 6.77
C LYS A 14 11.43 11.07 7.16
N LYS A 15 11.75 12.21 6.52
CA LYS A 15 11.12 13.51 6.79
C LYS A 15 9.69 13.57 6.25
N TYR A 16 9.40 12.85 5.17
CA TYR A 16 8.08 12.83 4.52
C TYR A 16 7.73 11.39 4.06
N PRO A 17 7.52 10.46 5.00
CA PRO A 17 7.33 9.05 4.68
C PRO A 17 5.88 8.76 4.25
N THR A 18 5.43 9.45 3.20
CA THR A 18 4.05 9.38 2.70
C THR A 18 4.00 8.63 1.38
N ILE A 19 3.05 7.71 1.24
CA ILE A 19 2.75 7.03 -0.02
C ILE A 19 1.48 7.64 -0.64
N ASP A 20 1.61 8.11 -1.88
CA ASP A 20 0.49 8.52 -2.72
C ASP A 20 0.12 7.41 -3.71
N PHE A 21 -1.10 6.89 -3.59
CA PHE A 21 -1.67 5.92 -4.52
C PHE A 21 -2.70 6.59 -5.43
N ARG A 22 -2.48 6.51 -6.75
CA ARG A 22 -3.41 7.02 -7.76
C ARG A 22 -4.06 5.87 -8.51
N TYR A 23 -5.38 5.82 -8.47
CA TYR A 23 -6.23 4.88 -9.20
C TYR A 23 -7.14 5.65 -10.18
N SER A 24 -7.65 4.96 -11.19
CA SER A 24 -8.41 5.52 -12.31
C SER A 24 -9.43 6.62 -11.94
N GLY A 25 -9.62 7.58 -12.85
CA GLY A 25 -10.65 8.62 -12.69
C GLY A 25 -10.43 9.54 -11.49
N ASN A 26 -9.21 10.07 -11.32
CA ASN A 26 -8.82 11.01 -10.25
C ASN A 26 -8.97 10.47 -8.82
N LYS A 27 -9.10 9.15 -8.65
CA LYS A 27 -9.15 8.54 -7.32
C LYS A 27 -7.75 8.49 -6.74
N THR A 28 -7.50 9.24 -5.68
CA THR A 28 -6.20 9.25 -5.00
C THR A 28 -6.38 8.91 -3.53
N CYS A 29 -5.39 8.24 -2.96
CA CYS A 29 -5.32 7.98 -1.52
C CYS A 29 -3.90 8.20 -1.04
N GLU A 30 -3.77 8.79 0.14
CA GLU A 30 -2.51 9.13 0.76
C GLU A 30 -2.44 8.45 2.12
N VAL A 31 -1.30 7.83 2.43
CA VAL A 31 -1.05 7.19 3.72
C VAL A 31 0.34 7.53 4.23
N ALA A 32 0.43 7.95 5.49
CA ALA A 32 1.69 8.21 6.17
C ALA A 32 2.22 6.93 6.83
N LEU A 33 3.51 6.65 6.67
CA LEU A 33 4.21 5.54 7.32
C LEU A 33 4.86 6.00 8.62
N GLU A 34 4.71 5.22 9.68
CA GLU A 34 5.34 5.48 10.97
C GLU A 34 6.80 4.98 10.99
N LEU A 35 7.72 5.78 10.43
CA LEU A 35 9.16 5.42 10.32
C LEU A 35 10.05 6.07 11.39
N ASN A 36 9.47 6.77 12.36
CA ASN A 36 10.17 7.62 13.31
C ASN A 36 11.29 6.87 14.06
N GLN A 37 11.02 5.63 14.48
CA GLN A 37 11.97 4.79 15.23
C GLN A 37 12.80 3.85 14.34
N ALA A 38 12.54 3.79 13.03
CA ALA A 38 13.22 2.87 12.13
C ALA A 38 14.71 3.24 11.95
N ARG A 39 15.58 2.23 11.97
CA ARG A 39 17.03 2.33 11.70
C ARG A 39 17.40 1.28 10.65
N GLY A 40 17.84 1.71 9.47
CA GLY A 40 18.10 0.80 8.35
C GLY A 40 16.81 0.42 7.62
N ALA A 41 16.69 -0.86 7.23
CA ALA A 41 15.49 -1.39 6.59
C ALA A 41 14.44 -1.82 7.63
N VAL A 42 13.17 -1.50 7.37
CA VAL A 42 12.05 -1.89 8.23
C VAL A 42 10.93 -2.50 7.40
N TRP A 43 10.34 -3.57 7.92
CA TRP A 43 9.11 -4.15 7.38
C TRP A 43 7.92 -3.48 8.07
N VAL A 44 7.05 -2.84 7.29
CA VAL A 44 5.89 -2.09 7.79
C VAL A 44 4.60 -2.93 7.82
N GLY A 45 4.60 -4.13 7.24
CA GLY A 45 3.42 -4.98 7.14
C GLY A 45 2.37 -4.42 6.18
N ASP A 46 1.10 -4.68 6.47
CA ASP A 46 -0.02 -4.23 5.63
C ASP A 46 -0.26 -2.72 5.78
N VAL A 47 -0.12 -2.00 4.67
CA VAL A 47 -0.44 -0.56 4.59
C VAL A 47 -1.80 -0.39 3.92
N VAL A 48 -2.82 -0.08 4.72
CA VAL A 48 -4.20 0.10 4.23
C VAL A 48 -4.51 1.59 4.06
N CYS A 49 -4.88 1.98 2.84
CA CYS A 49 -5.31 3.33 2.56
C CYS A 49 -6.83 3.45 2.70
N SER A 50 -7.31 4.10 3.77
CA SER A 50 -8.73 4.25 4.06
C SER A 50 -9.37 5.32 3.18
N GLY A 51 -10.46 4.99 2.48
CA GLY A 51 -11.27 5.96 1.70
C GLY A 51 -11.31 5.71 0.19
N LEU A 52 -10.40 4.89 -0.34
CA LEU A 52 -10.57 4.29 -1.66
C LEU A 52 -10.99 2.83 -1.51
N SER A 53 -11.97 2.40 -2.32
CA SER A 53 -12.27 0.98 -2.50
C SER A 53 -11.03 0.30 -3.10
N SER A 54 -10.22 -0.34 -2.26
CA SER A 54 -9.07 -1.13 -2.72
C SER A 54 -9.54 -2.57 -3.01
N TRP A 55 -8.91 -3.22 -3.98
CA TRP A 55 -9.16 -4.65 -4.25
C TRP A 55 -8.76 -5.53 -3.05
N ALA A 56 -7.82 -5.08 -2.21
CA ALA A 56 -7.44 -5.75 -0.97
C ALA A 56 -8.55 -5.68 0.11
N ALA A 57 -9.45 -4.69 0.04
CA ALA A 57 -10.65 -4.64 0.89
C ALA A 57 -11.78 -5.55 0.38
N VAL A 58 -11.71 -5.99 -0.89
CA VAL A 58 -12.76 -6.82 -1.52
C VAL A 58 -12.63 -8.31 -1.14
N THR A 59 -11.50 -8.74 -0.57
CA THR A 59 -11.27 -10.16 -0.25
C THR A 59 -12.01 -10.67 0.99
N GLN A 60 -12.84 -9.86 1.66
CA GLN A 60 -13.66 -10.33 2.81
C GLN A 60 -15.15 -10.47 2.52
N THR A 61 -15.62 -10.24 1.29
CA THR A 61 -17.03 -10.50 0.95
C THR A 61 -17.15 -11.36 -0.31
N GLY A 62 -17.19 -12.67 -0.08
CA GLY A 62 -17.98 -13.61 -0.87
C GLY A 62 -17.33 -14.15 -2.14
N GLU A 63 -17.20 -15.47 -2.17
CA GLU A 63 -17.13 -16.29 -3.38
C GLU A 63 -18.11 -15.79 -4.45
N GLU A 64 -17.67 -15.68 -5.71
CA GLU A 64 -18.43 -16.13 -6.90
C GLU A 64 -17.64 -15.94 -8.21
N ASN A 65 -17.08 -17.05 -8.69
CA ASN A 65 -16.92 -17.47 -10.09
C ASN A 65 -16.23 -16.53 -11.11
N GLU A 66 -14.97 -16.85 -11.44
CA GLU A 66 -14.40 -16.52 -12.76
C GLU A 66 -14.64 -17.69 -13.74
N SER A 67 -15.27 -17.38 -14.88
CA SER A 67 -15.23 -18.17 -16.13
C SER A 67 -14.42 -17.42 -17.19
#